data_AF-A0A8H6MI07-F1
#
_entry.id   AF-A0A8H6MI07-F1
#
_cell.length_a   1.000
_cell.length_b   1.000
_cell.length_c   1.000
_cell.angle_alpha   90.00
_cell.angle_beta   90.00
_cell.angle_gamma   90.00
#
_symmetry.space_group_name_H-M   'P 1'
#
loop_
_entity.id
_entity.type
_entity.pdbx_description
1 polymer ?
#
loop_
_entity_poly.entity_id
_entity_poly.type
_entity_poly.pdbx_seq_one_letter_code
_entity_poly.pdbx_strand_id
1 'polypeptide(L)'
;MATGNGVGFEVFEFVEPKHQQPREFHYNLGGFFHLCVTHADPDALLAKVISEGGSAVGEPITNVTSKSRCIYCKDPWGNVLELMNMSFDRMGTLDSADGIDIKLDV
;
A
#
# COMPACT_ATOMS: atom_id res chain seq x y z
N MET A 1 -7.41 -18.20 -10.68
CA MET A 1 -7.38 -17.38 -9.45
C MET A 1 -8.09 -16.09 -9.77
N ALA A 2 -9.13 -15.73 -9.04
CA ALA A 2 -9.81 -14.45 -9.18
C ALA A 2 -9.94 -13.86 -7.78
N THR A 3 -9.80 -12.56 -7.65
CA THR A 3 -10.19 -11.87 -6.43
C THR A 3 -11.72 -11.98 -6.26
N GLY A 4 -12.19 -12.05 -5.02
CA GLY A 4 -13.64 -12.20 -4.75
C GLY A 4 -14.50 -11.04 -5.25
N ASN A 5 -13.88 -9.90 -5.56
CA ASN A 5 -14.51 -8.69 -6.08
C ASN A 5 -14.27 -8.47 -7.59
N GLY A 6 -13.66 -9.41 -8.30
CA GLY A 6 -13.44 -9.32 -9.75
C GLY A 6 -12.34 -8.36 -10.19
N VAL A 7 -11.51 -7.85 -9.26
CA VAL A 7 -10.33 -7.03 -9.57
C VAL A 7 -9.20 -7.92 -10.09
N GLY A 8 -8.72 -7.65 -11.30
CA GLY A 8 -7.51 -8.25 -11.85
C GLY A 8 -6.26 -7.45 -11.48
N PHE A 9 -5.14 -8.14 -11.24
CA PHE A 9 -3.83 -7.54 -11.10
C PHE A 9 -2.82 -8.39 -11.88
N GLU A 10 -2.02 -7.73 -12.72
CA GLU A 10 -1.05 -8.38 -13.59
C GLU A 10 0.36 -7.90 -13.23
N VAL A 11 1.29 -8.85 -13.11
CA VAL A 11 2.70 -8.59 -12.83
C VAL A 11 3.50 -9.13 -14.00
N PHE A 12 4.37 -8.29 -14.54
CA PHE A 12 5.23 -8.63 -15.66
C PHE A 12 6.69 -8.39 -15.30
N GLU A 13 7.56 -9.28 -15.76
CA GLU A 13 9.01 -9.07 -15.77
C GLU A 13 9.46 -8.99 -17.23
N PHE A 14 10.14 -7.90 -17.58
CA PHE A 14 10.75 -7.77 -18.90
C PHE A 14 12.08 -8.53 -18.96
N VAL A 15 12.25 -9.37 -19.99
CA VAL A 15 13.50 -10.11 -20.23
C VAL A 15 14.60 -9.19 -20.74
N GLU A 16 14.28 -8.35 -21.72
CA GLU A 16 15.19 -7.37 -22.31
C GLU A 16 14.38 -6.14 -22.77
N PRO A 17 14.70 -4.92 -22.30
CA PRO A 17 15.67 -4.61 -21.25
C PRO A 17 15.19 -5.11 -19.87
N LYS A 18 16.13 -5.48 -19.00
CA LYS A 18 15.80 -5.84 -17.61
C LYS A 18 15.21 -4.65 -16.85
N HIS A 19 14.32 -4.94 -15.90
CA HIS A 19 13.80 -3.94 -14.98
C HIS A 19 14.92 -3.17 -14.28
N GLN A 20 14.76 -1.85 -14.21
CA GLN A 20 15.63 -0.97 -13.44
C GLN A 20 14.80 -0.33 -12.34
N GLN A 21 15.23 -0.49 -11.09
CA GLN A 21 14.54 0.14 -9.98
C GLN A 21 14.69 1.67 -10.06
N PRO A 22 13.61 2.44 -9.85
CA PRO A 22 13.72 3.88 -9.68
C PRO A 22 14.58 4.18 -8.45
N ARG A 23 15.46 5.20 -8.55
CA ARG A 23 16.39 5.55 -7.47
C ARG A 23 15.67 6.02 -6.21
N GLU A 24 14.61 6.80 -6.39
CA GLU A 24 13.87 7.43 -5.29
C GLU A 24 12.37 7.48 -5.64
N PHE A 25 11.54 7.33 -4.61
CA PHE A 25 10.11 7.52 -4.70
C PHE A 25 9.76 8.94 -4.23
N HIS A 26 9.12 9.72 -5.09
CA HIS A 26 8.69 11.08 -4.76
C HIS A 26 7.17 11.14 -4.73
N TYR A 27 6.59 11.15 -3.53
CA TYR A 27 5.13 11.18 -3.31
C TYR A 27 4.44 12.42 -3.89
N ASN A 28 5.19 13.50 -4.09
CA ASN A 28 4.69 14.78 -4.56
C ASN A 28 4.82 14.98 -6.09
N LEU A 29 5.43 14.04 -6.80
CA LEU A 29 5.52 14.08 -8.27
C LEU A 29 4.34 13.32 -8.89
N GLY A 30 3.86 13.82 -10.04
CA GLY A 30 2.76 13.17 -10.76
C GLY A 30 3.16 11.81 -11.33
N GLY A 31 2.26 10.84 -11.28
CA GLY A 31 2.49 9.48 -11.75
C GLY A 31 1.73 8.45 -10.94
N PHE A 32 2.17 7.20 -11.03
CA PHE A 32 1.68 6.14 -10.15
C PHE A 32 2.19 6.37 -8.73
N PHE A 33 1.28 6.42 -7.76
CA PHE A 33 1.60 6.66 -6.36
C PHE A 33 1.74 5.35 -5.59
N HIS A 34 0.66 4.56 -5.47
CA HIS A 34 0.69 3.25 -4.81
C HIS A 34 -0.46 2.33 -5.25
N LEU A 35 -0.36 1.05 -4.89
CA LEU A 35 -1.49 0.09 -4.88
C LEU A 35 -1.93 -0.15 -3.44
N CYS A 36 -3.24 -0.24 -3.19
CA CYS A 36 -3.78 -0.58 -1.88
C CYS A 36 -4.31 -2.02 -1.86
N VAL A 37 -3.96 -2.77 -0.82
CA VAL A 37 -4.43 -4.13 -0.56
C VAL A 37 -5.28 -4.12 0.71
N THR A 38 -6.56 -4.46 0.57
CA THR A 38 -7.46 -4.63 1.72
C THR A 38 -7.22 -5.99 2.37
N HIS A 39 -6.83 -5.99 3.64
CA HIS A 39 -6.59 -7.21 4.42
C HIS A 39 -7.06 -7.01 5.87
N ALA A 40 -7.71 -8.02 6.46
CA ALA A 40 -8.27 -7.91 7.82
C ALA A 40 -7.21 -7.59 8.89
N ASP A 41 -5.96 -7.98 8.65
CA ASP A 41 -4.81 -7.74 9.53
C ASP A 41 -3.63 -7.15 8.72
N PRO A 42 -3.50 -5.81 8.66
CA PRO A 42 -2.42 -5.15 7.94
C PRO A 42 -1.03 -5.43 8.52
N ASP A 43 -0.90 -5.65 9.83
CA ASP A 43 0.39 -5.91 10.48
C ASP A 43 0.95 -7.28 10.11
N ALA A 44 0.09 -8.30 10.14
CA ALA A 44 0.48 -9.64 9.71
C ALA A 44 0.89 -9.65 8.23
N LEU A 45 0.20 -8.86 7.40
CA LEU A 45 0.56 -8.72 5.99
C LEU A 45 1.88 -7.96 5.82
N LEU A 46 2.14 -6.90 6.60
CA LEU A 46 3.42 -6.20 6.61
C LEU A 46 4.57 -7.15 7.00
N ALA A 47 4.39 -7.95 8.06
CA ALA A 47 5.39 -8.92 8.49
C ALA A 47 5.75 -9.90 7.36
N LYS A 48 4.75 -10.34 6.59
CA LYS A 48 4.97 -11.15 5.40
C LYS A 48 5.76 -10.39 4.33
N VAL A 49 5.38 -9.15 4.02
CA VAL A 49 6.10 -8.30 3.04
C VAL A 49 7.57 -8.16 3.42
N ILE A 50 7.87 -7.87 4.69
CA ILE A 50 9.24 -7.75 5.20
C ILE A 50 9.99 -9.08 5.07
N SER A 51 9.35 -10.21 5.41
CA SER A 51 9.99 -11.53 5.30
C SER A 51 10.35 -11.92 3.86
N GLU A 52 9.66 -11.37 2.88
CA GLU A 52 9.90 -11.60 1.44
C GLU A 52 10.85 -10.54 0.83
N GLY A 53 11.45 -9.67 1.64
CA GLY A 53 12.46 -8.69 1.21
C GLY A 53 11.92 -7.27 0.96
N GLY A 54 10.68 -6.98 1.34
CA GLY A 54 10.14 -5.62 1.36
C GLY A 54 10.55 -4.82 2.60
N SER A 55 10.04 -3.60 2.73
CA SER A 55 10.32 -2.71 3.86
C SER A 55 9.12 -1.86 4.24
N ALA A 56 8.99 -1.48 5.52
CA ALA A 56 8.00 -0.49 5.94
C ALA A 56 8.38 0.91 5.43
N VAL A 57 7.37 1.78 5.28
CA VAL A 57 7.52 3.21 4.95
C VAL A 57 6.74 4.01 5.99
N GLY A 58 7.45 4.82 6.77
CA GLY A 58 6.87 5.55 7.90
C GLY A 58 6.26 4.64 8.97
N GLU A 59 5.45 5.25 9.83
CA GLU A 59 4.76 4.55 10.93
C GLU A 59 3.32 4.16 10.54
N PRO A 60 2.81 3.01 11.00
CA PRO A 60 1.40 2.64 10.86
C PRO A 60 0.46 3.70 11.42
N ILE A 61 -0.58 4.04 10.66
CA ILE A 61 -1.61 4.99 11.05
C ILE A 61 -2.87 4.22 11.48
N THR A 62 -3.49 4.65 12.57
CA THR A 62 -4.78 4.12 13.01
C THR A 62 -5.77 5.25 13.22
N ASN A 63 -6.88 5.23 12.48
CA ASN A 63 -7.95 6.19 12.66
C ASN A 63 -8.68 5.90 13.98
N VAL A 64 -8.86 6.93 14.80
CA VAL A 64 -9.46 6.79 16.14
C VAL A 64 -10.95 6.48 16.07
N THR A 65 -11.67 7.05 15.11
CA THR A 65 -13.13 6.90 14.96
C THR A 65 -13.46 5.59 14.26
N SER A 66 -12.92 5.39 13.07
CA SER A 66 -13.28 4.25 12.22
C SER A 66 -12.55 2.96 12.57
N LYS A 67 -11.48 3.07 13.38
CA LYS A 67 -10.53 1.99 13.69
C LYS A 67 -9.86 1.42 12.44
N SER A 68 -9.85 2.18 11.34
CA SER A 68 -9.06 1.80 10.17
C SER A 68 -7.58 1.81 10.53
N ARG A 69 -6.85 0.84 10.01
CA ARG A 69 -5.40 0.70 10.14
C ARG A 69 -4.79 0.74 8.75
N CYS A 70 -3.91 1.69 8.52
CA CYS A 70 -3.23 1.96 7.26
C CYS A 70 -1.71 1.86 7.46
N ILE A 71 -1.04 1.15 6.57
CA ILE A 71 0.41 0.96 6.60
C ILE A 71 0.95 1.12 5.19
N TYR A 72 1.96 1.96 5.01
CA TYR A 72 2.72 2.01 3.78
C TYR A 72 3.96 1.12 3.85
N CYS A 73 4.28 0.46 2.75
CA CYS A 73 5.46 -0.37 2.60
C CYS A 73 5.95 -0.37 1.16
N LYS A 74 7.17 -0.87 0.95
CA LYS A 74 7.73 -1.17 -0.37
C LYS A 74 7.86 -2.67 -0.53
N ASP A 75 7.53 -3.16 -1.71
CA ASP A 75 7.88 -4.52 -2.12
C ASP A 75 9.40 -4.62 -2.44
N PRO A 76 9.94 -5.82 -2.70
CA PRO A 76 11.36 -6.00 -3.01
C PRO A 76 11.84 -5.25 -4.27
N TRP A 77 10.93 -4.83 -5.14
CA TRP A 77 11.21 -4.10 -6.37
C TRP A 77 11.07 -2.57 -6.21
N GLY A 78 10.67 -2.11 -5.03
CA GLY A 78 10.52 -0.70 -4.71
C GLY A 78 9.14 -0.11 -5.05
N ASN A 79 8.16 -0.94 -5.46
CA ASN A 79 6.79 -0.46 -5.64
C ASN A 79 6.18 -0.14 -4.27
N VAL A 80 5.44 0.96 -4.20
CA VAL A 80 4.78 1.39 -2.96
C VAL A 80 3.42 0.71 -2.85
N LEU A 81 3.18 0.10 -1.70
CA LEU A 81 1.95 -0.56 -1.32
C LEU A 81 1.36 0.09 -0.07
N GLU A 82 0.04 0.18 -0.03
CA GLU A 82 -0.74 0.51 1.16
C GLU A 82 -1.49 -0.75 1.62
N LEU A 83 -1.42 -1.07 2.91
CA LEU A 83 -2.13 -2.18 3.52
C LEU A 83 -3.21 -1.60 4.43
N MET A 84 -4.47 -1.97 4.21
CA MET A 84 -5.59 -1.39 4.95
C MET A 84 -6.63 -2.44 5.38
N ASN A 85 -7.16 -2.33 6.60
CA ASN A 85 -8.24 -3.20 7.09
C ASN A 85 -9.66 -2.73 6.76
N MET A 86 -9.77 -1.69 5.93
CA MET A 86 -11.02 -1.08 5.53
C MET A 86 -11.14 -1.11 4.00
N SER A 87 -12.35 -1.37 3.50
CA SER A 87 -12.62 -1.31 2.07
C SER A 87 -12.65 0.13 1.57
N PHE A 88 -12.33 0.33 0.30
CA PHE A 88 -12.25 1.65 -0.31
C PHE A 88 -13.56 2.46 -0.21
N ASP A 89 -14.71 1.81 -0.38
CA ASP A 89 -16.04 2.44 -0.24
C ASP A 89 -16.30 2.95 1.19
N ARG A 90 -15.86 2.20 2.20
CA ARG A 90 -15.96 2.59 3.61
C ARG A 90 -14.97 3.69 3.98
N MET A 91 -13.76 3.64 3.43
CA MET A 91 -12.77 4.71 3.63
C MET A 91 -13.31 6.04 3.10
N GLY A 92 -13.92 6.04 1.90
CA GLY A 92 -14.49 7.25 1.30
C GLY A 92 -15.65 7.87 2.11
N THR A 93 -16.24 7.15 3.06
CA THR A 93 -17.40 7.61 3.84
C THR A 93 -17.12 7.81 5.33
N LEU A 94 -16.21 7.05 5.93
CA LEU A 94 -15.92 7.05 7.36
C LEU A 94 -14.60 7.74 7.71
N ASP A 95 -13.65 7.71 6.79
CA ASP A 95 -12.28 8.19 7.02
C ASP A 95 -12.05 9.61 6.45
N SER A 96 -12.76 9.95 5.38
CA SER A 96 -12.74 11.28 4.76
C SER A 96 -13.43 12.36 5.61
N ALA A 97 -14.32 11.99 6.54
CA ALA A 97 -15.09 12.91 7.37
C ALA A 97 -14.28 13.51 8.53
N ASP A 98 -13.29 12.77 9.04
CA ASP A 98 -12.53 13.15 10.24
C ASP A 98 -11.14 13.74 9.92
N GLY A 99 -10.75 13.77 8.65
CA GLY A 99 -9.43 14.21 8.20
C GLY A 99 -8.33 13.22 8.62
N ILE A 100 -7.87 12.39 7.68
CA ILE A 100 -6.69 11.54 7.91
C ILE A 100 -5.45 12.31 7.47
N ASP A 101 -4.59 12.62 8.44
CA ASP A 101 -3.30 13.24 8.18
C ASP A 101 -2.26 12.12 7.99
N ILE A 102 -2.05 11.70 6.74
CA ILE A 102 -1.07 10.66 6.39
C ILE A 102 0.33 11.30 6.39
N LYS A 103 1.11 11.04 7.44
CA LYS A 103 2.52 11.42 7.49
C LYS A 103 3.37 10.31 6.89
N LEU A 104 3.74 10.47 5.62
CA LEU A 104 4.75 9.65 4.96
C LEU A 104 6.12 10.27 5.25
N ASP A 105 6.79 9.76 6.29
CA ASP A 105 8.19 10.07 6.53
C ASP A 105 9.03 9.17 5.59
N VAL A 106 9.43 9.73 4.45
CA VAL A 106 10.32 9.09 3.44
C VAL A 106 11.71 9.67 3.51
#